data_AF-A0A0G1R0B3-F1
#
_entry.id   AF-A0A0G1R0B3-F1
#
_cell.length_a   1.000
_cell.length_b   1.000
_cell.length_c   1.000
_cell.angle_alpha   90.00
_cell.angle_beta   90.00
_cell.angle_gamma   90.00
#
_symmetry.space_group_name_H-M   'P 1'
#
loop_
_entity.id
_entity.type
_entity.pdbx_description
1 polymer ?
#
loop_
_entity_poly.entity_id
_entity_poly.type
_entity_poly.pdbx_seq_one_letter_code
_entity_poly.pdbx_strand_id
1 'polypeptide(L)' 'MDKQTCAVESAMTLHFVMVFESRNEPGKFLIEPHTLAGDDLSLRMSSIIETTCRSWYNEWDLKALSHTIFPITVGGHP' A
#
# COMPACT_ATOMS: atom_id res chain seq x y z
N MET A 1 -27.04 25.83 -22.76
CA MET A 1 -26.32 24.56 -23.01
C MET A 1 -25.06 24.62 -22.17
N ASP A 2 -25.16 24.23 -20.90
CA ASP A 2 -24.03 24.24 -19.99
C ASP A 2 -23.20 22.97 -20.21
N LYS A 3 -21.96 23.15 -20.66
CA LYS A 3 -20.98 22.06 -20.77
C LYS A 3 -20.58 21.66 -19.35
N GLN A 4 -21.26 20.66 -18.81
CA GLN A 4 -20.86 19.98 -17.60
C GLN A 4 -19.54 19.27 -17.88
N THR A 5 -18.44 19.90 -17.49
CA THR A 5 -17.10 19.30 -17.57
C THR A 5 -17.02 18.36 -16.38
N CYS A 6 -17.23 17.06 -16.59
CA CYS A 6 -16.93 16.07 -15.56
C CYS A 6 -15.42 16.13 -15.31
N ALA A 7 -15.02 16.73 -14.19
CA ALA A 7 -13.65 16.64 -13.73
C ALA A 7 -13.36 15.16 -13.46
N VAL A 8 -12.49 14.57 -14.27
CA VAL A 8 -11.97 13.24 -14.01
C VAL A 8 -11.00 13.39 -12.85
N GLU A 9 -11.44 13.04 -11.64
CA GLU A 9 -10.56 12.98 -10.48
C GLU A 9 -9.54 11.87 -10.70
N SER A 10 -8.27 12.27 -10.87
CA SER A 10 -7.16 11.32 -10.88
C SER A 10 -6.88 10.92 -9.44
N ALA A 11 -7.20 9.68 -9.06
CA ALA A 11 -6.88 9.16 -7.75
C ALA A 11 -5.44 8.65 -7.74
N MET A 12 -4.66 8.96 -6.69
CA MET A 12 -3.35 8.34 -6.51
C MET A 12 -3.51 6.97 -5.86
N THR A 13 -2.77 5.98 -6.36
CA THR A 13 -2.70 4.63 -5.78
C THR A 13 -1.27 4.33 -5.34
N LEU A 14 -1.13 3.87 -4.11
CA LEU A 14 0.10 3.36 -3.52
C LEU A 14 0.01 1.83 -3.45
N HIS A 15 0.97 1.16 -4.08
CA HIS A 15 1.22 -0.27 -3.88
C HIS A 15 2.50 -0.41 -3.07
N PHE A 16 2.47 -1.23 -2.01
CA PHE A 16 3.68 -1.52 -1.25
C PHE A 16 3.67 -2.95 -0.74
N VAL A 17 4.87 -3.46 -0.48
CA VAL A 17 5.10 -4.82 -0.02
C VAL A 17 6.02 -4.76 1.18
N MET A 18 5.64 -5.49 2.24
CA MET A 18 6.49 -5.74 3.39
C MET A 18 6.99 -7.18 3.33
N VAL A 19 8.28 -7.37 3.58
CA VAL A 19 8.91 -8.68 3.63
C VAL A 19 9.42 -8.92 5.03
N PHE A 20 8.95 -10.00 5.63
CA PHE A 20 9.39 -10.46 6.94
C PHE A 20 10.14 -11.79 6.82
N GLU A 21 11.10 -12.02 7.71
CA GLU A 21 11.77 -13.31 7.89
C GLU A 21 11.36 -13.91 9.24
N SER A 22 11.13 -15.22 9.28
CA SER A 22 10.80 -15.92 10.52
C SER A 22 11.99 -15.91 11.48
N ARG A 23 11.73 -15.59 12.75
CA ARG A 23 12.71 -15.68 13.84
C ARG A 23 13.02 -17.12 14.23
N ASN A 24 12.03 -18.00 14.08
CA ASN A 24 12.12 -19.40 14.49
C ASN A 24 12.69 -20.29 13.38
N GLU A 25 12.54 -19.87 12.12
CA GLU A 25 12.95 -20.64 10.93
C GLU A 25 13.70 -19.71 9.95
N PRO A 26 15.02 -19.48 10.15
CA PRO A 26 15.80 -18.63 9.25
C PRO A 26 15.69 -19.07 7.79
N GLY A 27 15.50 -18.12 6.87
CA GLY A 27 15.23 -18.40 5.46
C GLY A 27 13.76 -18.65 5.09
N LYS A 28 12.84 -18.69 6.05
CA LYS A 28 11.38 -18.66 5.78
C LYS A 28 10.89 -17.21 5.74
N PHE A 29 10.22 -16.84 4.65
CA PHE A 29 9.75 -15.47 4.43
C PHE A 29 8.23 -15.37 4.39
N LEU A 30 7.71 -14.28 4.95
CA LEU A 30 6.33 -13.83 4.83
C LEU A 30 6.31 -12.54 3.99
N ILE A 31 5.43 -12.47 3.00
CA ILE A 31 5.29 -11.32 2.10
C ILE A 31 3.87 -10.78 2.23
N GLU A 32 3.75 -9.53 2.66
CA GLU A 32 2.47 -8.84 2.89
C GLU A 32 2.30 -7.69 1.88
N PRO A 33 1.50 -7.89 0.81
CA PRO A 33 1.20 -6.86 -0.17
C PRO A 33 0.02 -5.98 0.27
N HIS A 34 0.12 -4.69 -0.01
CA HIS A 34 -0.93 -3.71 0.29
C HIS A 34 -1.15 -2.76 -0.90
N THR A 35 -2.40 -2.33 -1.07
CA THR A 35 -2.82 -1.32 -2.04
C THR A 35 -3.71 -0.30 -1.36
N LEU A 36 -3.41 0.98 -1.56
CA LEU A 36 -4.13 2.12 -0.99
C LEU A 36 -4.47 3.12 -2.10
N ALA A 37 -5.67 3.69 -2.06
CA ALA A 37 -6.10 4.75 -2.96
C ALA A 37 -6.66 5.94 -2.19
N GLY A 38 -6.42 7.17 -2.66
CA GLY A 38 -6.89 8.42 -2.06
C GLY A 38 -5.74 9.40 -1.77
N ASP A 39 -6.03 10.46 -1.02
CA ASP A 39 -5.11 11.60 -0.88
C ASP A 39 -4.06 11.41 0.24
N ASP A 40 -4.41 10.75 1.35
CA ASP A 40 -3.56 10.59 2.53
C ASP A 40 -2.72 9.29 2.53
N LEU A 41 -2.04 9.01 1.41
CA LEU A 41 -1.33 7.73 1.21
C LEU A 41 -0.21 7.50 2.23
N SER A 42 0.57 8.54 2.57
CA SER A 42 1.69 8.43 3.51
C SER A 42 1.24 8.06 4.92
N LEU A 43 0.20 8.72 5.44
CA LEU A 43 -0.34 8.43 6.78
C LEU A 43 -0.92 7.01 6.85
N ARG A 44 -1.66 6.61 5.81
CA ARG A 44 -2.24 5.26 5.73
C ARG A 44 -1.16 4.18 5.61
N MET A 45 -0.11 4.42 4.83
CA MET A 45 1.04 3.52 4.74
C MET A 45 1.71 3.35 6.11
N SER A 46 2.00 4.44 6.82
CA SER A 46 2.59 4.38 8.17
C SER A 46 1.71 3.60 9.14
N SER A 47 0.40 3.82 9.13
CA SER A 47 -0.54 3.10 10.00
C SER A 47 -0.58 1.60 9.71
N ILE A 48 -0.55 1.19 8.44
CA ILE A 48 -0.51 -0.23 8.07
C ILE A 48 0.82 -0.86 8.48
N ILE A 49 1.95 -0.21 8.19
CA ILE A 49 3.27 -0.72 8.59
C ILE A 49 3.30 -0.94 10.10
N GLU A 50 2.86 0.04 10.88
CA GLU A 50 2.83 -0.06 12.34
C GLU A 50 1.94 -1.20 12.82
N THR A 51 0.72 -1.30 12.29
CA THR A 51 -0.25 -2.33 12.67
C THR A 51 0.26 -3.72 12.31
N THR A 52 0.77 -3.91 11.10
CA THR A 52 1.28 -5.20 10.64
C THR A 52 2.55 -5.61 11.39
N CYS A 53 3.47 -4.68 11.65
CA CYS A 53 4.64 -4.98 12.47
C CYS A 53 4.22 -5.41 13.90
N ARG A 54 3.24 -4.73 14.50
CA ARG A 54 2.71 -5.11 15.84
C ARG A 54 1.98 -6.45 15.85
N SER A 55 1.36 -6.85 14.75
CA SER A 55 0.71 -8.18 14.67
C SER A 55 1.74 -9.31 14.62
N TRP A 56 2.88 -9.08 13.96
CA TRP A 56 3.84 -10.14 13.64
C TRP A 56 5.14 -10.10 14.48
N TYR A 57 5.38 -9.05 15.28
CA TYR A 57 6.69 -8.79 15.94
C TYR A 57 7.25 -9.94 16.80
N ASN A 58 6.39 -10.82 17.31
CA ASN A 58 6.82 -11.93 18.14
C ASN A 58 7.50 -13.04 17.32
N GLU A 59 7.07 -13.24 16.09
CA GLU A 59 7.45 -14.39 15.26
C GLU A 59 8.27 -13.99 14.03
N TRP A 60 8.13 -12.74 13.59
CA TRP A 60 8.64 -12.27 12.30
C TRP A 60 9.43 -10.96 12.45
N ASP A 61 10.54 -10.86 11.72
CA ASP A 61 11.35 -9.65 11.62
C ASP A 61 11.16 -8.98 10.27
N LEU A 62 10.83 -7.68 10.26
CA LEU A 62 10.77 -6.90 9.03
C LEU A 62 12.17 -6.76 8.43
N LYS A 63 12.35 -7.22 7.19
CA LYS A 63 13.63 -7.16 6.47
C LYS A 63 13.66 -6.13 5.35
N ALA A 64 12.54 -5.97 4.65
CA ALA A 64 12.46 -5.04 3.55
C ALA A 64 11.05 -4.43 3.43
N LEU A 65 11.02 -3.21 2.93
CA LEU A 65 9.83 -2.47 2.57
C LEU A 65 10.08 -1.86 1.19
N SER A 66 9.19 -2.14 0.24
CA SER A 66 9.24 -1.55 -1.11
C SER A 66 7.90 -0.97 -1.45
N HIS A 67 7.87 0.15 -2.17
CA HIS A 67 6.65 0.83 -2.55
C HIS A 67 6.74 1.58 -3.88
N THR A 68 5.60 1.73 -4.53
CA THR A 68 5.45 2.53 -5.75
C THR A 68 4.10 3.24 -5.76
N ILE A 69 4.10 4.49 -6.23
CA ILE A 69 2.90 5.33 -6.30
C ILE A 69 2.62 5.65 -7.77
N PHE A 70 1.38 5.46 -8.19
CA PHE A 70 0.93 5.75 -9.56
C PHE A 70 -0.40 6.52 -9.54
N PRO A 71 -0.56 7.54 -10.40
CA PRO A 71 -1.88 8.09 -10.66
C PRO A 71 -2.71 7.05 -11.42
N ILE A 72 -3.95 6.86 -10.99
CA ILE A 72 -4.95 6.07 -11.71
C ILE A 72 -6.12 6.97 -12.11
N THR A 73 -6.58 6.80 -13.34
CA THR A 73 -7.78 7.45 -13.83
C THR A 73 -8.98 6.56 -13.48
N VAL A 74 -9.79 6.97 -12.52
CA VAL A 74 -11.04 6.26 -12.21
C VAL A 74 -12.13 6.83 -13.12
N GLY A 75 -12.49 6.07 -14.16
CA GLY A 75 -13.50 6.48 -15.13
C GLY A 75 -12.92 6.96 -16.46
N GLY A 76 -12.49 6.00 -17.28
CA GLY A 76 -12.35 6.17 -18.72
C GLY A 76 -13.28 5.19 -19.42
N HIS A 77 -14.59 5.45 -19.40
CA HIS A 77 -15.49 4.83 -20.38
C HIS A 77 -15.80 5.90 -21.44
N PRO A 78 -15.49 5.66 -22.74
CA PRO A 78 -15.92 6.54 -23.82
C PRO A 78 -17.44 6.57 -23.96
#